data_AF-A0A8S4DIS6-F1
#
_entry.id   AF-A0A8S4DIS6-F1
#
_cell.length_a   1.000
_cell.length_b   1.000
_cell.length_c   1.000
_cell.angle_alpha   90.00
_cell.angle_beta   90.00
_cell.angle_gamma   90.00
#
_symmetry.space_group_name_H-M   'P 1'
#
loop_
_entity.id
_entity.type
_entity.pdbx_description
1 polymer ?
#
loop_
_entity_poly.entity_id
_entity_poly.type
_entity_poly.pdbx_seq_one_letter_code
_entity_poly.pdbx_strand_id
1 'polypeptide(L)' 'MIDVSRSKPLSLKLDSAPDEDLKEKLIAIFMKLTELDKEKSEKCLELRDWDLKAALEYFVKLLKLNSLSSLETEV' A
#
# COMPACT_ATOMS: atom_id res chain seq x y z
N MET A 1 -18.32 -32.29 5.08
CA MET A 1 -17.88 -31.32 4.06
C MET A 1 -17.54 -30.05 4.79
N ILE A 2 -16.26 -29.66 4.85
CA ILE A 2 -15.83 -28.41 5.48
C ILE A 2 -15.96 -27.35 4.39
N ASP A 3 -16.92 -26.43 4.55
CA ASP A 3 -17.03 -25.25 3.71
C ASP A 3 -15.83 -24.35 4.02
N VAL A 4 -14.78 -24.51 3.21
CA VAL A 4 -13.64 -23.59 3.24
C VAL A 4 -14.14 -22.33 2.56
N SER A 5 -14.70 -21.41 3.36
CA SER A 5 -15.02 -20.04 2.96
C SER A 5 -13.82 -19.47 2.23
N ARG A 6 -13.86 -19.56 0.90
CA ARG A 6 -12.82 -19.08 0.00
C ARG A 6 -12.65 -17.61 0.33
N SER A 7 -11.56 -17.26 1.01
CA SER A 7 -11.20 -15.87 1.30
C SER A 7 -11.18 -15.14 -0.03
N LYS A 8 -12.26 -14.39 -0.32
CA LYS A 8 -12.31 -13.56 -1.51
C LYS A 8 -11.07 -12.66 -1.40
N PRO A 9 -10.15 -12.66 -2.37
CA PRO A 9 -9.06 -11.72 -2.34
C PRO A 9 -9.71 -10.34 -2.19
N LEU A 10 -9.41 -9.65 -1.08
CA LEU A 10 -9.87 -8.29 -0.87
C LEU A 10 -9.26 -7.48 -2.01
N SER A 11 -10.00 -7.35 -3.10
CA SER A 11 -9.68 -6.44 -4.17
C SER A 11 -10.06 -5.07 -3.62
N LEU A 12 -9.15 -4.49 -2.83
CA LEU A 12 -9.26 -3.13 -2.29
C LEU A 12 -8.99 -2.11 -3.41
N LYS A 13 -9.59 -2.35 -4.57
CA LYS A 13 -9.67 -1.36 -5.63
C LYS A 13 -10.84 -0.48 -5.25
N LEU A 14 -10.55 0.76 -4.92
CA LEU A 14 -11.59 1.74 -4.71
C LEU A 14 -12.16 2.12 -6.08
N ASP A 15 -13.48 2.06 -6.22
CA ASP A 15 -14.16 2.47 -7.46
C ASP A 15 -14.05 3.98 -7.71
N SER A 16 -13.60 4.74 -6.71
CA SER A 16 -13.36 6.18 -6.72
C SER A 16 -12.15 6.53 -5.86
N ALA A 17 -11.49 7.67 -6.10
CA ALA A 17 -10.40 8.11 -5.24
C ALA A 17 -10.86 8.18 -3.75
N PRO A 18 -10.04 7.70 -2.79
CA PRO A 18 -10.38 7.77 -1.38
C PRO A 18 -10.49 9.22 -0.91
N ASP A 19 -11.42 9.46 0.02
CA ASP A 19 -11.46 10.70 0.78
C ASP A 19 -10.28 10.79 1.77
N GLU A 20 -10.06 11.98 2.34
CA GLU A 20 -8.92 12.24 3.25
C GLU A 20 -8.92 11.32 4.48
N ASP A 21 -10.10 11.01 5.03
CA ASP A 21 -10.22 10.10 6.19
C ASP A 21 -9.80 8.67 5.83
N LEU A 22 -10.15 8.21 4.63
CA LEU A 22 -9.77 6.90 4.13
C LEU A 22 -8.29 6.85 3.75
N LYS A 23 -7.74 7.93 3.18
CA LYS A 23 -6.30 8.06 2.92
C LYS A 23 -5.48 7.90 4.19
N GLU A 24 -5.81 8.61 5.26
CA GLU A 24 -5.12 8.50 6.55
C GLU A 24 -5.17 7.06 7.11
N LYS A 25 -6.31 6.37 6.96
CA LYS A 25 -6.43 4.96 7.36
C LYS A 25 -5.56 4.03 6.50
N LEU A 26 -5.53 4.25 5.18
CA LEU A 26 -4.70 3.46 4.26
C LEU A 26 -3.21 3.65 4.57
N ILE A 27 -2.79 4.88 4.82
CA ILE A 27 -1.41 5.19 5.24
C ILE A 27 -1.08 4.47 6.55
N ALA A 28 -1.93 4.58 7.57
CA ALA A 28 -1.71 3.92 8.85
C ALA A 28 -1.64 2.39 8.73
N ILE A 29 -2.45 1.78 7.86
CA ILE A 29 -2.37 0.34 7.57
C ILE A 29 -1.05 0.01 6.87
N PHE A 30 -0.67 0.78 5.86
CA PHE A 30 0.56 0.55 5.09
C PHE A 30 1.81 0.67 5.97
N MET A 31 1.88 1.69 6.82
CA MET A 31 2.96 1.87 7.79
C MET A 31 3.08 0.66 8.72
N LYS A 32 1.95 0.16 9.25
CA LYS A 32 1.95 -1.03 10.11
C LYS A 32 2.44 -2.29 9.41
N LEU A 33 2.25 -2.39 8.10
CA LEU A 33 2.66 -3.56 7.31
C LEU A 33 4.11 -3.49 6.82
N THR A 34 4.62 -2.27 6.60
CA THR A 34 5.91 -2.05 5.92
C THR A 34 6.97 -1.45 6.83
N GLU A 35 6.59 -0.98 8.01
CA GLU A 35 7.42 -0.23 8.96
C GLU A 35 8.03 1.05 8.36
N LEU A 36 7.50 1.52 7.22
CA LEU A 36 7.86 2.81 6.64
C LEU A 36 7.26 3.96 7.44
N ASP A 37 7.94 5.10 7.34
CA ASP A 37 7.44 6.38 7.81
C ASP A 37 6.22 6.84 6.99
N LYS A 38 5.50 7.82 7.54
CA LYS A 38 4.25 8.32 6.96
C LYS A 38 4.45 8.82 5.54
N GLU A 39 5.49 9.62 5.31
CA GLU A 39 5.79 10.24 4.01
C GLU A 39 6.05 9.18 2.93
N LYS A 40 6.93 8.20 3.20
CA LYS A 40 7.20 7.11 2.24
C LYS A 40 5.98 6.21 2.01
N SER A 41 5.17 6.00 3.04
CA SER A 41 3.94 5.20 2.95
C SER A 41 2.90 5.89 2.07
N GLU A 42 2.68 7.19 2.27
CA GLU A 42 1.79 8.02 1.46
C GLU A 42 2.24 8.03 0.01
N LYS A 43 3.52 8.33 -0.25
CA LYS A 43 4.10 8.32 -1.61
C LYS A 43 3.94 6.96 -2.31
N CYS A 44 4.09 5.85 -1.61
CA CYS A 44 3.87 4.51 -2.18
C CYS A 44 2.41 4.29 -2.58
N LEU A 45 1.47 4.77 -1.77
CA LEU A 45 0.04 4.68 -2.03
C LEU A 45 -0.37 5.60 -3.19
N GLU A 46 0.11 6.84 -3.22
CA GLU A 46 -0.15 7.80 -4.30
C GLU A 46 0.35 7.30 -5.66
N LEU A 47 1.57 6.74 -5.72
CA LEU A 47 2.16 6.18 -6.95
C LEU A 47 1.36 4.99 -7.53
N ARG A 48 0.41 4.45 -6.76
CA ARG A 48 -0.42 3.31 -7.12
C ARG A 48 -1.91 3.63 -6.98
N ASP A 49 -2.28 4.91 -7.13
CA ASP A 49 -3.67 5.37 -7.14
C ASP A 49 -4.44 4.95 -5.89
N TRP A 50 -3.76 4.91 -4.75
CA TRP A 50 -4.27 4.46 -3.46
C TRP A 50 -4.75 3.00 -3.43
N ASP A 51 -4.37 2.19 -4.41
CA ASP A 51 -4.56 0.73 -4.38
C ASP A 51 -3.54 0.12 -3.42
N LEU A 52 -4.01 -0.22 -2.21
CA LEU A 52 -3.19 -0.79 -1.14
C LEU A 52 -2.44 -2.04 -1.59
N LYS A 53 -3.06 -2.90 -2.41
CA LYS A 53 -2.46 -4.14 -2.87
C LYS A 53 -1.33 -3.82 -3.87
N ALA A 54 -1.59 -2.94 -4.84
CA ALA A 54 -0.59 -2.54 -5.81
C ALA A 54 0.59 -1.80 -5.15
N ALA A 55 0.33 -0.99 -4.13
CA ALA A 55 1.35 -0.32 -3.32
C ALA A 55 2.23 -1.33 -2.57
N LEU A 56 1.63 -2.36 -1.95
CA LEU A 56 2.39 -3.40 -1.24
C LEU A 56 3.21 -4.25 -2.23
N GLU A 57 2.65 -4.62 -3.38
CA GLU A 57 3.37 -5.34 -4.43
C GLU A 57 4.56 -4.51 -4.94
N TYR A 58 4.39 -3.19 -5.07
CA TYR A 58 5.47 -2.29 -5.46
C TYR A 58 6.55 -2.20 -4.38
N PHE A 59 6.16 -2.02 -3.12
CA PHE A 59 7.10 -1.99 -1.99
C PHE A 59 7.92 -3.29 -1.90
N VAL A 60 7.29 -4.46 -2.03
CA VAL A 60 8.01 -5.75 -2.03
C VAL A 60 8.99 -5.85 -3.21
N LYS A 61 8.66 -5.27 -4.38
CA LYS A 61 9.60 -5.20 -5.51
C LYS A 61 10.81 -4.31 -5.17
N LEU A 62 10.60 -3.16 -4.53
CA LEU A 62 11.70 -2.28 -4.10
C LEU A 62 12.62 -2.97 -3.07
N LEU A 63 12.05 -3.71 -2.11
CA LEU A 63 12.83 -4.51 -1.16
C LEU A 63 13.71 -5.54 -1.87
N LYS A 64 13.15 -6.27 -2.84
CA LYS A 64 13.88 -7.28 -3.62
C LYS A 64 15.02 -6.69 -4.45
N LEU A 65 14.87 -5.45 -4.91
CA LEU A 65 15.87 -4.74 -5.70
C LEU A 65 16.88 -3.97 -4.85
N ASN A 66 16.75 -4.00 -3.51
CA ASN A 66 17.50 -3.18 -2.56
C ASN A 66 17.47 -1.67 -2.91
N SER A 67 16.36 -1.21 -3.52
CA SER A 67 16.22 0.12 -4.10
C SER A 67 15.27 1.00 -3.30
N LEU A 68 15.21 0.81 -1.98
CA LEU A 68 14.38 1.65 -1.09
C LEU A 68 14.79 3.13 -1.14
N SER A 69 16.04 3.42 -1.51
CA SER A 69 16.54 4.78 -1.75
C SER A 69 15.78 5.51 -2.86
N SER A 70 15.12 4.80 -3.80
CA SER A 70 14.25 5.45 -4.79
C SER A 70 12.99 6.10 -4.20
N LEU A 71 12.67 5.81 -2.93
CA LEU A 71 11.60 6.49 -2.19
C LEU A 71 12.10 7.77 -1.52
N GLU A 72 13.42 7.93 -1.35
CA GLU A 72 14.04 9.16 -0.85
C GLU A 72 13.92 10.22 -1.92
N THR A 73 13.12 11.24 -1.63
CA THR A 73 13.01 12.42 -2.46
C THR A 73 14.33 13.18 -2.31
N GLU A 74 15.14 13.28 -3.36
CA GLU A 74 16.21 14.29 -3.44
C GLU A 74 15.54 15.66 -3.28
N VAL A 75 15.92 16.37 -2.22
CA VAL A 75 15.63 17.80 -2.00
C VAL A 75 16.89 18.59 -2.36
#